data_AF-A0A5E4MP58-F1
#
_entry.id   AF-A0A5E4MP58-F1
#
_cell.length_a   1.000
_cell.length_b   1.000
_cell.length_c   1.000
_cell.angle_alpha   90.00
_cell.angle_beta   90.00
_cell.angle_gamma   90.00
#
_symmetry.space_group_name_H-M   'P 1'
#
loop_
_entity.id
_entity.type
_entity.pdbx_description
1 polymer ?
#
loop_
_entity_poly.entity_id
_entity_poly.type
_entity_poly.pdbx_seq_one_letter_code
_entity_poly.pdbx_strand_id
1 'polypeptide(L)'
;MIIKNYSVLINYDIINYSENINNDTEEKADIRREAKSIMNKCFKFKTAFMCILWQTILERFNKVSEKLQKPGLDLLSGCELIRSLRQFISHERNNYEKYDNLTRIVSTKIIDNHEDVGKRK
;
A
#
# COMPACT_ATOMS: atom_id res chain seq x y z
N MET A 1 18.73 2.68 -11.77
CA MET A 1 17.99 3.94 -11.57
C MET A 1 17.00 3.75 -10.45
N ILE A 2 17.32 4.25 -9.25
CA ILE A 2 16.48 4.13 -8.05
C ILE A 2 15.34 5.13 -8.22
N ILE A 3 14.12 4.64 -8.37
CA ILE A 3 12.94 5.49 -8.27
C ILE A 3 12.89 5.94 -6.81
N LYS A 4 13.30 7.19 -6.55
CA LYS A 4 12.86 7.92 -5.37
C LYS A 4 11.34 7.97 -5.48
N ASN A 5 10.67 7.06 -4.79
CA ASN A 5 9.22 7.08 -4.62
C ASN A 5 8.91 8.28 -3.72
N TYR A 6 8.89 9.48 -4.32
CA TYR A 6 8.68 10.75 -3.62
C TYR A 6 7.41 10.69 -2.74
N SER A 7 6.36 9.99 -3.18
CA SER A 7 5.14 9.78 -2.36
C SER A 7 5.36 8.94 -1.10
N VAL A 8 6.28 7.96 -1.11
CA VAL A 8 6.60 7.17 0.08
C VAL A 8 7.47 7.96 1.05
N LEU A 9 8.41 8.77 0.51
CA LEU A 9 9.25 9.67 1.29
C LEU A 9 8.43 10.80 1.94
N ILE A 10 7.54 11.47 1.20
CA ILE A 10 6.65 12.50 1.73
C ILE A 10 5.73 11.94 2.83
N ASN A 11 5.20 10.73 2.65
CA ASN A 11 4.41 10.08 3.71
C ASN A 11 5.23 9.72 4.96
N TYR A 12 6.52 9.40 4.80
CA TYR A 12 7.41 9.15 5.94
C TYR A 12 7.67 10.45 6.73
N ASP A 13 7.92 11.55 6.03
CA ASP A 13 8.17 12.86 6.64
C ASP A 13 6.92 13.37 7.39
N ILE A 14 5.73 13.22 6.82
CA ILE A 14 4.46 13.61 7.47
C ILE A 14 4.22 12.82 8.76
N ILE A 15 4.46 11.50 8.74
CA ILE A 15 4.30 10.65 9.93
C ILE A 15 5.28 11.06 11.01
N ASN A 16 6.57 11.23 10.67
CA ASN A 16 7.60 11.60 11.62
C ASN A 16 7.34 12.99 12.24
N TYR A 17 6.94 13.96 11.42
CA TYR A 17 6.57 15.29 11.89
C TYR A 17 5.33 15.27 12.80
N SER A 18 4.30 14.49 12.44
CA SER A 18 3.08 14.35 13.25
C SER A 18 3.38 13.63 14.57
N GLU A 19 4.30 12.68 14.58
CA GLU A 19 4.76 11.98 15.78
C GLU A 19 5.47 12.95 16.75
N ASN A 20 6.35 13.81 16.22
CA ASN A 20 7.01 14.85 17.01
C ASN A 20 6.00 15.80 17.66
N ILE A 21 5.03 16.32 16.91
CA ILE A 21 3.98 17.20 17.47
C ILE A 21 3.14 16.47 18.50
N ASN A 22 2.75 15.22 18.24
CA ASN A 22 1.92 14.47 19.18
C ASN A 22 2.62 14.22 20.53
N ASN A 23 3.95 14.11 20.52
CA ASN A 23 4.77 13.83 21.70
C ASN A 23 5.30 15.11 22.39
N ASP A 24 5.18 16.28 21.75
CA ASP A 24 5.59 17.55 22.34
C ASP A 24 4.61 18.00 23.41
N THR A 25 5.02 18.02 24.68
CA THR A 25 4.17 18.43 25.80
C THR A 25 3.86 19.92 25.84
N GLU A 26 4.65 20.75 25.16
CA GLU A 26 4.43 22.20 25.03
C GLU A 26 3.34 22.53 24.00
N GLU A 27 3.07 21.60 23.06
CA GLU A 27 1.99 21.74 22.09
C GLU A 27 0.62 21.61 22.74
N LYS A 28 -0.36 22.37 22.23
CA LYS A 28 -1.73 22.33 22.76
C LYS A 28 -2.34 20.93 22.61
N ALA A 29 -3.10 20.47 23.60
CA ALA A 29 -3.70 19.14 23.60
C ALA A 29 -4.53 18.82 22.33
N ASP A 30 -5.23 19.82 21.78
CA ASP A 30 -5.99 19.67 20.53
C ASP A 30 -5.08 19.50 19.30
N ILE A 31 -3.94 20.19 19.26
CA ILE A 31 -2.94 20.09 18.19
C ILE A 31 -2.30 18.70 18.21
N ARG A 32 -1.92 18.19 19.39
CA ARG A 32 -1.40 16.82 19.54
C ARG A 32 -2.41 15.77 19.09
N ARG A 33 -3.69 15.96 19.45
CA ARG A 33 -4.78 15.07 19.03
C ARG A 33 -4.96 15.07 17.51
N GLU A 34 -4.88 16.23 16.88
CA GLU A 34 -4.97 16.34 15.41
C GLU A 34 -3.77 15.67 14.74
N ALA A 35 -2.55 15.89 15.23
CA ALA A 35 -1.36 15.21 14.73
C ALA A 35 -1.48 13.68 14.82
N LYS A 36 -1.99 13.16 15.96
CA LYS A 36 -2.31 11.74 16.11
C LYS A 36 -3.37 11.26 15.10
N SER A 37 -4.41 12.06 14.86
CA SER A 37 -5.46 11.76 13.89
C SER A 37 -4.91 11.65 12.47
N ILE A 38 -4.08 12.60 12.05
CA ILE A 38 -3.38 12.61 10.76
C ILE A 38 -2.50 11.37 10.62
N MET A 39 -1.67 11.08 11.63
CA MET A 39 -0.80 9.91 11.65
C MET A 39 -1.60 8.60 11.48
N ASN A 40 -2.72 8.46 12.19
CA ASN A 40 -3.61 7.30 12.06
C ASN A 40 -4.21 7.17 10.66
N LYS A 41 -4.61 8.28 10.02
CA LYS A 41 -5.11 8.28 8.63
C LYS A 41 -4.01 7.83 7.66
N CYS A 42 -2.79 8.35 7.81
CA CYS A 42 -1.63 7.96 7.01
C CYS A 42 -1.31 6.46 7.16
N PHE A 43 -1.31 5.93 8.38
CA PHE A 43 -1.08 4.50 8.60
C PHE A 43 -2.18 3.64 7.98
N LYS A 44 -3.45 3.98 8.16
CA LYS A 44 -4.58 3.26 7.53
C LYS A 44 -4.44 3.21 6.01
N PHE A 45 -4.16 4.36 5.39
CA PHE A 45 -3.95 4.44 3.95
C PHE A 45 -2.76 3.58 3.50
N LYS A 46 -1.61 3.70 4.18
CA LYS A 46 -0.41 2.91 3.86
C LYS A 46 -0.68 1.42 3.98
N THR A 47 -1.36 0.98 5.03
CA THR A 47 -1.71 -0.44 5.21
C THR A 47 -2.60 -0.93 4.07
N ALA A 48 -3.67 -0.20 3.73
CA ALA A 48 -4.56 -0.57 2.64
C ALA A 48 -3.81 -0.62 1.29
N PHE A 49 -2.98 0.38 1.01
CA PHE A 49 -2.13 0.43 -0.18
C PHE A 49 -1.21 -0.80 -0.27
N MET A 50 -0.50 -1.11 0.82
CA MET A 50 0.43 -2.24 0.87
C MET A 50 -0.29 -3.57 0.70
N CYS A 51 -1.49 -3.73 1.27
CA CYS A 51 -2.31 -4.92 1.08
C CYS A 51 -2.67 -5.14 -0.40
N ILE A 52 -3.15 -4.10 -1.09
CA ILE A 52 -3.54 -4.19 -2.51
C ILE A 52 -2.32 -4.48 -3.39
N LEU A 53 -1.20 -3.80 -3.13
CA LEU A 53 0.05 -4.00 -3.86
C LEU A 53 0.56 -5.44 -3.70
N TRP A 54 0.68 -5.91 -2.45
CA TRP A 54 1.19 -7.24 -2.18
C TRP A 54 0.26 -8.33 -2.67
N GLN A 55 -1.04 -8.17 -2.54
CA GLN A 55 -2.01 -9.10 -3.12
C GLN A 55 -1.75 -9.27 -4.62
N THR A 56 -1.65 -8.15 -5.36
CA THR A 56 -1.42 -8.17 -6.80
C THR A 56 -0.11 -8.86 -7.18
N ILE A 57 0.97 -8.59 -6.43
CA ILE A 57 2.29 -9.20 -6.67
C ILE A 57 2.26 -10.70 -6.35
N LEU A 58 1.72 -11.09 -5.20
CA LEU A 58 1.70 -12.47 -4.73
C LEU A 58 0.81 -13.35 -5.62
N GLU A 59 -0.32 -12.85 -6.09
CA GLU A 59 -1.18 -13.58 -7.04
C GLU A 59 -0.43 -13.91 -8.34
N ARG A 60 0.31 -12.95 -8.90
CA ARG A 60 1.11 -13.19 -10.11
C ARG A 60 2.27 -14.14 -9.82
N PHE A 61 2.94 -13.98 -8.68
CA PHE A 61 4.04 -14.84 -8.26
C PHE A 61 3.58 -16.29 -8.11
N ASN A 62 2.44 -16.52 -7.44
CA ASN A 62 1.87 -17.84 -7.26
C ASN A 62 1.56 -18.51 -8.62
N LYS A 63 0.90 -17.80 -9.53
CA LYS A 63 0.60 -18.32 -10.89
C LYS A 63 1.86 -18.70 -11.68
N VAL A 64 2.94 -17.95 -11.53
CA VAL A 64 4.23 -18.28 -12.18
C VAL A 64 4.88 -19.47 -11.48
N SER A 65 4.86 -19.52 -10.16
CA SER A 65 5.39 -20.63 -9.35
C SER A 65 4.71 -21.96 -9.69
N GLU A 66 3.38 -21.98 -9.76
CA GLU A 66 2.59 -23.15 -10.16
C GLU A 66 2.99 -23.65 -11.55
N LYS A 67 3.20 -22.73 -12.51
CA LYS A 67 3.63 -23.12 -13.87
C LYS A 67 5.05 -23.67 -13.90
N LEU A 68 5.98 -23.06 -13.17
CA LEU A 68 7.38 -23.50 -13.10
C LEU A 68 7.54 -24.90 -12.51
N GLN A 69 6.63 -25.29 -11.61
CA GLN A 69 6.64 -26.59 -10.96
C GLN A 69 5.91 -27.68 -11.75
N LYS A 70 5.32 -27.36 -12.92
CA LYS A 70 4.64 -28.36 -13.75
C LYS A 70 5.65 -29.32 -14.38
N PRO A 71 5.45 -30.64 -14.25
CA PRO A 71 6.24 -31.62 -14.98
C PRO A 71 6.16 -31.39 -16.49
N GLY A 72 7.28 -31.60 -17.20
CA GLY A 72 7.35 -31.44 -18.65
C GLY A 72 7.45 -30.00 -19.15
N LEU A 73 7.66 -29.02 -18.25
CA LEU A 73 7.99 -27.66 -18.66
C LEU A 73 9.40 -27.63 -19.29
N ASP A 74 9.49 -27.11 -20.51
CA ASP A 74 10.77 -26.90 -21.16
C ASP A 74 11.50 -25.66 -20.63
N LEU A 75 12.82 -25.66 -20.79
CA LEU A 75 13.68 -24.60 -20.25
C LEU A 75 13.36 -23.22 -20.85
N LEU A 76 13.02 -23.15 -22.14
CA LEU A 76 12.71 -21.89 -22.81
C LEU A 76 11.45 -21.27 -22.20
N SER A 77 10.37 -22.05 -22.08
CA SER A 77 9.13 -21.64 -21.41
C SER A 77 9.38 -21.20 -19.96
N GLY A 78 10.23 -21.92 -19.21
CA GLY A 78 10.65 -21.52 -17.86
C GLY A 78 11.33 -20.15 -17.82
N CYS A 79 12.29 -19.91 -18.71
CA CYS A 79 12.96 -18.62 -18.85
C CYS A 79 11.99 -17.49 -19.19
N GLU A 80 11.02 -17.74 -20.08
CA GLU A 80 10.00 -16.77 -20.44
C GLU A 80 9.07 -16.41 -19.28
N LEU A 81 8.68 -17.38 -18.46
CA LEU A 81 7.87 -17.15 -17.26
C LEU A 81 8.57 -16.22 -16.26
N ILE A 82 9.85 -16.46 -15.99
CA ILE A 82 10.66 -15.61 -15.10
C ILE A 82 10.85 -14.21 -15.71
N ARG A 83 11.09 -14.12 -17.03
CA ARG A 83 11.21 -12.83 -17.73
C ARG A 83 9.90 -12.03 -17.64
N SER A 84 8.76 -12.69 -17.84
CA SER A 84 7.43 -12.08 -17.71
C SER A 84 7.18 -11.59 -16.28
N LEU A 85 7.55 -12.37 -15.26
CA LEU A 85 7.41 -11.97 -13.86
C LEU A 85 8.26 -10.73 -13.54
N ARG A 86 9.50 -10.67 -14.04
CA ARG A 86 10.37 -9.50 -13.87
C ARG A 86 9.77 -8.25 -14.53
N GLN A 87 9.28 -8.38 -15.77
CA GLN A 87 8.62 -7.27 -16.49
C GLN A 87 7.37 -6.79 -15.75
N PHE A 88 6.57 -7.72 -15.24
CA PHE A 88 5.39 -7.41 -14.44
C PHE A 88 5.74 -6.62 -13.18
N ILE A 89 6.71 -7.08 -12.37
CA ILE A 89 7.13 -6.35 -11.15
C ILE A 89 7.64 -4.95 -11.50
N SER A 90 8.39 -4.81 -12.59
CA SER A 90 8.87 -3.51 -13.05
C SER A 90 7.73 -2.58 -13.48
N HIS A 91 6.69 -3.12 -14.12
CA HIS A 91 5.51 -2.36 -14.52
C HIS A 91 4.69 -1.93 -13.29
N GLU A 92 4.37 -2.85 -12.39
CA GLU A 92 3.58 -2.56 -11.20
C GLU A 92 4.27 -1.56 -10.26
N ARG A 93 5.61 -1.60 -10.16
CA ARG A 93 6.38 -0.61 -9.39
C ARG A 93 6.17 0.83 -9.88
N ASN A 94 5.94 1.01 -11.18
CA ASN A 94 5.74 2.32 -11.79
C ASN A 94 4.26 2.73 -11.83
N ASN A 95 3.34 1.84 -11.44
CA ASN A 95 1.91 2.03 -11.58
C ASN A 95 1.27 2.58 -10.29
N TYR A 96 1.86 3.62 -9.71
CA TYR A 96 1.39 4.21 -8.46
C TYR A 96 -0.08 4.63 -8.53
N GLU A 97 -0.49 5.27 -9.62
CA GLU A 97 -1.84 5.82 -9.81
C GLU A 97 -2.93 4.74 -9.69
N LYS A 98 -2.70 3.56 -10.26
CA LYS A 98 -3.60 2.40 -10.11
C LYS A 98 -3.81 2.06 -8.63
N TYR A 99 -2.72 1.93 -7.87
CA TYR A 99 -2.79 1.54 -6.46
C TYR A 99 -3.36 2.65 -5.58
N ASP A 100 -3.06 3.92 -5.86
CA ASP A 100 -3.64 5.08 -5.17
C ASP A 100 -5.17 5.11 -5.34
N ASN A 101 -5.65 4.96 -6.58
CA ASN A 101 -7.08 4.93 -6.89
C ASN A 101 -7.79 3.75 -6.20
N LEU A 102 -7.22 2.53 -6.27
CA LEU A 102 -7.78 1.36 -5.58
C LEU A 102 -7.81 1.56 -4.06
N THR A 103 -6.74 2.13 -3.49
CA THR A 103 -6.66 2.40 -2.05
C THR A 103 -7.72 3.40 -1.60
N ARG A 104 -7.94 4.46 -2.39
CA ARG A 104 -9.00 5.45 -2.11
C ARG A 104 -10.39 4.82 -2.12
N ILE A 105 -10.70 3.98 -3.10
CA ILE A 105 -11.99 3.26 -3.19
C ILE A 105 -12.19 2.34 -1.97
N VAL A 106 -11.15 1.63 -1.54
CA VAL A 106 -11.23 0.78 -0.34
C VAL A 106 -11.40 1.63 0.93
N SER A 107 -10.70 2.76 1.00
CA SER A 107 -10.77 3.68 2.15
C SER A 107 -12.13 4.37 2.28
N THR A 108 -12.82 4.71 1.19
CA THR A 108 -14.18 5.29 1.22
C THR A 108 -15.22 4.26 1.64
N LYS A 109 -15.14 3.03 1.14
CA LYS A 109 -16.02 1.92 1.55
C LYS A 109 -15.94 1.59 3.04
N ILE A 110 -14.81 1.88 3.69
CA ILE A 110 -14.65 1.70 5.15
C ILE A 110 -15.40 2.79 5.92
N ILE A 111 -15.52 4.02 5.38
CA ILE A 111 -16.21 5.14 6.04
C ILE A 111 -17.73 4.90 6.06
N ASP A 112 -18.31 4.45 4.95
CA ASP A 112 -19.74 4.18 4.84
C ASP A 112 -20.21 3.09 5.82
N ASN A 113 -19.38 2.07 6.07
CA ASN A 113 -19.68 1.00 7.02
C ASN A 113 -19.59 1.42 8.51
N HIS A 114 -18.93 2.54 8.82
CA HIS A 114 -18.82 3.05 10.20
C HIS A 114 -19.88 4.09 10.55
N GLU A 115 -20.44 4.82 9.58
CA GLU A 115 -21.55 5.75 9.83
C GLU A 115 -22.87 5.02 10.16
N ASP A 116 -23.06 3.81 9.65
CA ASP A 116 -24.29 3.02 9.88
C ASP A 116 -24.34 2.36 11.28
N VAL A 117 -23.19 2.26 11.96
CA VAL A 117 -23.10 1.75 13.34
C VAL A 117 -23.28 2.89 14.38
N GLY A 118 -22.97 4.13 14.01
CA GLY A 118 -23.07 5.31 14.88
C GLY A 118 -24.49 5.86 15.10
N LYS A 119 -25.48 5.41 14.31
CA LYS A 119 -26.89 5.88 14.40
C LYS A 119 -27.80 5.02 15.27
N ARG A 120 -27.25 4.04 16.00
CA ARG A 120 -28.00 3.26 17.01
C ARG A 120 -27.67 3.76 18.42
N LYS A 121 -28.18 4.92 18.79
CA LYS A 121 -28.52 5.30 20.17
C LYS A 121 -29.70 6.26 20.15
#